data_AF-A0A7J4JUT6-F1
#
_entry.id   AF-A0A7J4JUT6-F1
#
_cell.length_a   1.000
_cell.length_b   1.000
_cell.length_c   1.000
_cell.angle_alpha   90.00
_cell.angle_beta   90.00
_cell.angle_gamma   90.00
#
_symmetry.space_group_name_H-M   'P 1'
#
loop_
_entity.id
_entity.type
_entity.pdbx_description
1 polymer ?
#
loop_
_entity_poly.entity_id
_entity_poly.type
_entity_poly.pdbx_seq_one_letter_code
_entity_poly.pdbx_strand_id
1 'polypeptide(L)' 'MSFVRSKRIKGHTYYYLVSSHRQDGKIVQKFEKYVGKNKDKPASQESQ' A
#
# COMPACT_ATOMS: atom_id res chain seq x y z
N MET A 1 4.52 -0.40 16.02
CA MET A 1 4.29 0.88 15.31
C MET A 1 3.61 0.59 13.98
N SER A 2 2.54 1.31 13.65
CA SER A 2 1.82 1.11 12.39
C SER A 2 2.21 2.14 11.34
N PHE A 3 2.28 1.72 10.08
CA PHE A 3 2.57 2.60 8.94
C PHE A 3 1.91 2.09 7.66
N VAL A 4 1.79 2.97 6.67
CA VAL A 4 1.23 2.63 5.36
C VAL A 4 2.32 2.04 4.47
N ARG A 5 2.07 0.85 3.95
CA ARG A 5 2.89 0.17 2.96
C ARG A 5 2.20 0.22 1.60
N SER A 6 2.93 0.62 0.57
CA SER A 6 2.45 0.55 -0.81
C SER A 6 2.92 -0.74 -1.49
N LYS A 7 2.09 -1.29 -2.38
CA LYS A 7 2.43 -2.40 -3.27
C LYS A 7 1.89 -2.10 -4.66
N ARG A 8 2.75 -2.17 -5.68
CA ARG A 8 2.33 -2.00 -7.06
C ARG A 8 1.99 -3.35 -7.68
N ILE A 9 0.78 -3.47 -8.24
CA ILE A 9 0.29 -4.67 -8.91
C ILE A 9 -0.46 -4.25 -10.18
N LYS A 10 0.00 -4.72 -11.35
CA LYS A 10 -0.61 -4.43 -12.66
C LYS A 10 -0.85 -2.93 -12.89
N GLY A 11 0.18 -2.11 -12.70
CA GLY A 11 0.08 -0.65 -12.86
C GLY A 11 -0.48 0.08 -11.64
N HIS A 12 -1.42 -0.54 -10.91
CA HIS A 12 -2.09 0.05 -9.75
C HIS A 12 -1.25 0.00 -8.48
N THR A 13 -1.28 1.11 -7.72
CA THR A 13 -0.65 1.19 -6.39
C THR A 13 -1.69 0.94 -5.31
N TYR A 14 -1.50 -0.11 -4.51
CA TYR A 14 -2.35 -0.46 -3.38
C TYR A 14 -1.69 -0.06 -2.07
N TYR A 15 -2.46 0.49 -1.15
CA TYR A 15 -2.01 0.96 0.16
C TYR A 15 -2.61 0.08 1.25
N TYR A 16 -1.75 -0.41 2.13
CA TYR A 16 -2.10 -1.27 3.25
C TYR A 16 -1.54 -0.69 4.54
N LEU A 17 -2.36 -0.62 5.58
CA LEU A 17 -1.90 -0.33 6.92
C LEU A 17 -1.31 -1.63 7.49
N VAL A 18 -0.05 -1.56 7.94
CA VAL A 18 0.65 -2.67 8.56
C VAL A 18 1.22 -2.24 9.90
N SER A 19 1.21 -3.14 10.88
CA SER A 19 1.93 -2.95 12.14
C SER A 19 3.24 -3.71 12.14
N SER A 20 4.31 -3.01 12.48
CA SER A 20 5.61 -3.59 12.77
C SER A 20 5.77 -3.80 14.27
N HIS A 21 6.13 -5.02 14.65
CA HIS A 21 6.47 -5.40 16.01
C HIS A 21 7.66 -6.38 16.01
N ARG A 22 8.37 -6.46 17.13
CA ARG A 22 9.44 -7.43 17.32
C ARG A 22 8.86 -8.69 17.94
N GLN A 23 9.11 -9.83 17.32
CA GLN A 23 8.76 -11.15 17.83
C GLN A 23 10.00 -12.03 17.70
N ASP A 24 10.45 -12.63 18.80
CA ASP A 24 11.62 -13.53 18.84
C ASP A 24 12.89 -12.93 18.21
N GLY A 25 13.14 -11.64 18.51
CA GLY A 25 14.28 -10.88 17.96
C GLY A 25 14.16 -10.50 16.48
N LYS A 26 13.09 -10.91 15.80
CA LYS A 26 12.82 -10.58 14.38
C LYS A 26 11.77 -9.49 14.26
N ILE A 27 11.90 -8.65 13.23
CA ILE A 27 10.88 -7.66 12.89
C ILE A 27 9.81 -8.36 12.04
N VAL A 28 8.60 -8.43 12.56
CA VAL A 28 7.45 -9.01 11.88
C VAL A 28 6.48 -7.89 11.53
N GLN A 29 5.99 -7.90 10.29
CA GLN A 29 4.95 -6.99 9.82
C GLN A 29 3.63 -7.74 9.72
N LYS A 30 2.61 -7.25 10.42
CA LYS A 30 1.25 -7.79 10.34
C LYS A 30 0.36 -6.84 9.55
N PHE A 31 -0.45 -7.40 8.65
CA PHE A 31 -1.47 -6.64 7.95
C PHE A 31 -2.60 -6.26 8.91
N GLU A 32 -2.99 -4.99 8.90
CA GLU A 32 -4.09 -4.47 9.72
C GLU A 32 -5.32 -4.15 8.88
N LYS A 33 -5.14 -3.33 7.83
CA LYS A 33 -6.26 -2.81 7.05
C LYS A 33 -5.86 -2.45 5.62
N TYR A 34 -6.76 -2.68 4.67
CA TYR A 34 -6.62 -2.15 3.32
C TYR A 34 -7.10 -0.69 3.30
N VAL A 35 -6.23 0.22 2.91
CA VAL A 35 -6.50 1.67 2.91
C VAL A 35 -7.18 2.08 1.61
N GLY A 36 -6.78 1.48 0.49
CA GLY A 36 -7.29 1.81 -0.83
C GLY A 36 -6.24 1.61 -1.91
N LYS A 37 -6.56 1.99 -3.14
CA LYS A 37 -5.60 2.02 -4.25
C LYS A 37 -5.56 3.41 -4.83
N ASN A 38 -4.40 3.81 -5.35
CA ASN A 38 -4.34 4.96 -6.24
C ASN A 38 -5.26 4.62 -7.42
N LYS A 39 -6.28 5.45 -7.62
CA LYS A 39 -6.97 5.47 -8.90
C LYS A 39 -5.96 6.11 -9.82
N ASP A 40 -5.18 5.30 -10.54
CA ASP A 40 -4.60 5.78 -11.78
C ASP A 40 -5.79 6.31 -12.57
N LYS A 41 -5.99 7.64 -12.58
CA LYS A 41 -6.71 8.27 -13.68
C LYS A 41 -5.98 7.72 -14.92
N PRO A 42 -6.67 7.06 -15.86
CA PRO A 42 -6.02 6.75 -17.12
C PRO A 42 -5.41 8.05 -17.65
N ALA A 43 -4.15 7.99 -18.05
CA ALA A 43 -3.49 9.08 -18.74
C ALA A 43 -4.21 9.31 -20.08
N SER A 44 -5.29 10.08 -20.04
CA SER A 44 -6.04 10.55 -21.20
C SER A 44 -6.85 11.77 -20.77
N GLN A 45 -6.14 12.87 -20.56
CA GLN A 45 -6.67 14.21 -20.82
C GLN A 45 -5.60 14.93 -21.63
N GLU A 46 -5.73 14.83 -22.95
CA GLU A 46 -5.47 15.91 -23.92
C GLU A 46 -6.06 15.45 -25.25
N SER A 47 -7.35 15.72 -25.41
CA SER A 47 -7.98 15.88 -26.72
C SER A 47 -8.74 17.19 -26.64
N GLN A 48 -8.09 18.27 -27.07
CA GLN A 48 -8.69 19.45 -27.67
C GLN A 48 -7.71 19.99 -28.72
#